data_AF-A0A523M8B6-F1
#
_entry.id   AF-A0A523M8B6-F1
#
_cell.length_a   1.000
_cell.length_b   1.000
_cell.length_c   1.000
_cell.angle_alpha   90.00
_cell.angle_beta   90.00
_cell.angle_gamma   90.00
#
_symmetry.space_group_name_H-M   'P 1'
#
loop_
_entity.id
_entity.type
_entity.pdbx_description
1 polymer ?
#
loop_
_entity_poly.entity_id
_entity_poly.type
_entity_poly.pdbx_seq_one_letter_code
_entity_poly.pdbx_strand_id
1 'polypeptide(L)'
;MRHYEVVFLVHPDQSDQVPGMLERYQALIERGGGTVHRLEDWGRRQLAFSVKKIHKAHYLLMNIEVDNATLDELTSAFRFNDAVLRNMIILRKEAETEISKIYAEELRDQEKTRERDRRREEELAVRRAAAAAEAKAASEAEDKPVAEAEPDAAKADETEADETKADEPKADADTSDAAEPDASKAEQEA
;
A
#
# COMPACT_ATOMS: atom_id res chain seq x y z
N MET A 1 -5.68 40.01 14.23
CA MET A 1 -5.36 38.63 14.63
C MET A 1 -3.88 38.55 14.97
N ARG A 2 -3.38 37.44 15.53
CA ARG A 2 -1.97 37.29 15.86
C ARG A 2 -1.37 36.14 15.06
N HIS A 3 -0.09 36.26 14.72
CA HIS A 3 0.64 35.20 14.02
C HIS A 3 1.22 34.21 15.00
N TYR A 4 1.04 32.93 14.71
CA TYR A 4 1.60 31.83 15.48
C TYR A 4 2.33 30.87 14.57
N GLU A 5 3.39 30.30 15.11
CA GLU A 5 4.03 29.13 14.56
C GLU A 5 3.73 27.94 15.46
N VAL A 6 3.17 26.91 14.86
CA VAL A 6 2.74 25.69 15.54
C VAL A 6 3.57 24.54 15.01
N VAL A 7 4.33 23.92 15.90
CA VAL A 7 5.05 22.67 15.62
C VAL A 7 4.44 21.58 16.47
N PHE A 8 4.05 20.48 15.85
CA PHE A 8 3.53 19.33 16.59
C PHE A 8 4.06 18.01 16.03
N LEU A 9 4.14 17.04 16.92
CA LEU A 9 4.70 15.72 16.69
C LEU A 9 3.58 14.70 16.78
N VAL A 10 3.41 13.91 15.73
CA VAL A 10 2.41 12.85 15.65
C VAL A 10 3.08 11.48 15.84
N HIS A 11 2.34 10.56 16.46
CA HIS A 11 2.75 9.17 16.61
C HIS A 11 3.07 8.53 15.24
N PRO A 12 4.18 7.79 15.09
CA PRO A 12 4.59 7.24 13.80
C PRO A 12 3.56 6.29 13.18
N ASP A 13 2.82 5.54 14.00
CA ASP A 13 1.77 4.61 13.54
C ASP A 13 0.54 5.32 12.96
N GLN A 14 0.33 6.60 13.28
CA GLN A 14 -0.77 7.40 12.74
C GLN A 14 -0.31 8.34 11.62
N SER A 15 0.87 8.10 11.05
CA SER A 15 1.43 8.91 9.96
C SER A 15 0.51 8.99 8.75
N ASP A 16 -0.23 7.92 8.44
CA ASP A 16 -1.12 7.88 7.27
C ASP A 16 -2.40 8.71 7.49
N GLN A 17 -2.74 9.03 8.74
CA GLN A 17 -3.91 9.85 9.10
C GLN A 17 -3.60 11.35 9.12
N VAL A 18 -2.32 11.72 9.02
CA VAL A 18 -1.85 13.11 9.12
C VAL A 18 -2.54 14.04 8.12
N PRO A 19 -2.68 13.70 6.82
CA PRO A 19 -3.34 14.60 5.85
C PRO A 19 -4.77 14.94 6.26
N GLY A 20 -5.56 13.93 6.65
CA GLY A 20 -6.94 14.15 7.09
C GLY A 20 -7.04 14.89 8.43
N MET A 21 -6.05 14.76 9.32
CA MET A 21 -5.97 15.61 10.52
C MET A 21 -5.70 17.07 10.16
N LEU A 22 -4.81 17.30 9.21
CA LEU A 22 -4.40 18.62 8.77
C LEU A 22 -5.56 19.39 8.15
N GLU A 23 -6.34 18.75 7.27
CA GLU A 23 -7.55 19.31 6.69
C GLU A 23 -8.56 19.73 7.77
N ARG A 24 -8.76 18.91 8.81
CA ARG A 24 -9.65 19.27 9.92
C ARG A 24 -9.17 20.50 10.70
N TYR A 25 -7.86 20.62 10.92
CA TYR A 25 -7.29 21.78 11.60
C TYR A 25 -7.36 23.04 10.73
N GLN A 26 -7.12 22.93 9.42
CA GLN A 26 -7.32 24.03 8.48
C GLN A 26 -8.77 24.52 8.48
N ALA A 27 -9.72 23.59 8.37
CA ALA A 27 -11.15 23.93 8.40
C ALA A 27 -11.58 24.58 9.72
N LEU A 28 -10.96 24.20 10.85
CA LEU A 28 -11.18 24.85 12.15
C LEU A 28 -10.66 26.30 12.14
N ILE A 29 -9.45 26.52 11.61
CA ILE A 29 -8.84 27.85 11.50
C ILE A 29 -9.66 28.76 10.59
N GLU A 30 -10.04 28.26 9.41
CA GLU A 30 -10.85 29.02 8.44
C GLU A 30 -12.23 29.36 8.99
N ARG A 31 -12.88 28.44 9.72
CA ARG A 31 -14.16 28.70 10.40
C ARG A 31 -14.04 29.80 11.46
N GLY A 32 -12.90 29.89 12.13
CA GLY A 32 -12.57 30.98 13.06
C GLY A 32 -12.22 32.31 12.38
N GLY A 33 -12.23 32.36 11.05
CA GLY A 33 -11.82 33.54 10.27
C GLY A 33 -10.31 33.74 10.19
N GLY A 34 -9.51 32.75 10.61
CA GLY A 34 -8.06 32.77 10.52
C GLY A 34 -7.55 32.31 9.15
N THR A 35 -6.24 32.47 8.94
CA THR A 35 -5.56 32.08 7.70
C THR A 35 -4.34 31.20 7.99
N VAL A 36 -4.04 30.28 7.06
CA VAL A 36 -2.84 29.44 7.11
C VAL A 36 -1.86 29.97 6.06
N HIS A 37 -0.70 30.45 6.53
CA HIS A 37 0.32 31.08 5.69
C HIS A 37 1.32 30.06 5.14
N ARG A 38 1.70 29.09 5.97
CA ARG A 38 2.69 28.07 5.65
C ARG A 38 2.29 26.74 6.26
N LEU A 39 2.49 25.68 5.50
CA LEU A 39 2.17 24.32 5.90
C LEU A 39 3.26 23.40 5.38
N GLU A 40 3.95 22.72 6.29
CA GLU A 40 5.05 21.83 5.93
C GLU A 40 4.94 20.51 6.69
N ASP A 41 4.96 19.43 5.92
CA ASP A 41 5.08 18.06 6.41
C ASP A 41 6.56 17.67 6.31
N TRP A 42 7.24 17.56 7.45
CA TRP A 42 8.65 17.15 7.50
C TRP A 42 8.84 15.64 7.55
N GLY A 43 7.75 14.87 7.46
CA GLY A 43 7.73 13.44 7.49
C GLY A 43 8.18 12.85 8.83
N ARG A 44 8.54 11.55 8.77
CA ARG A 44 8.96 10.78 9.94
C ARG A 44 10.45 10.98 10.22
N ARG A 45 10.78 11.54 11.37
CA ARG A 45 12.15 11.83 11.80
C ARG A 45 12.48 11.14 13.12
N GLN A 46 13.77 10.83 13.30
CA GLN A 46 14.29 10.25 14.55
C GLN A 46 14.33 11.33 15.64
N LEU A 47 13.80 11.00 16.82
CA LEU A 47 13.87 11.85 18.00
C LEU A 47 15.24 11.76 18.65
N ALA A 48 15.72 12.88 19.22
CA ALA A 48 16.96 12.92 19.98
C ALA A 48 16.89 12.07 21.27
N PHE A 49 15.69 11.92 21.84
CA PHE A 49 15.41 11.09 23.00
C PHE A 49 14.00 10.52 22.92
N SER A 50 13.73 9.44 23.65
CA SER A 50 12.43 8.79 23.61
C SER A 50 11.36 9.64 24.30
N VAL A 51 10.23 9.89 23.62
CA VAL A 51 9.04 10.53 24.19
C VAL A 51 7.96 9.47 24.28
N LYS A 52 7.38 9.22 25.46
CA LYS A 52 6.39 8.14 25.68
C LYS A 52 6.85 6.77 25.11
N LYS A 53 8.15 6.44 25.25
CA LYS A 53 8.81 5.22 24.70
C LYS A 53 8.91 5.14 23.17
N ILE A 54 8.69 6.26 22.47
CA ILE A 54 8.76 6.33 21.01
C ILE A 54 10.06 7.02 20.59
N HIS A 55 10.71 6.51 19.54
CA HIS A 55 11.99 7.02 19.03
C HIS A 55 11.89 7.76 17.70
N LYS A 56 10.75 7.65 17.00
CA LYS A 56 10.48 8.34 15.73
C LYS A 56 9.14 9.04 15.83
N ALA A 57 9.03 10.24 15.29
CA ALA A 57 7.75 10.94 15.21
C ALA A 57 7.60 11.58 13.83
N HIS A 58 6.35 11.77 13.44
CA HIS A 58 6.02 12.54 12.26
C HIS A 58 5.95 14.03 12.65
N TYR A 59 6.73 14.88 11.99
CA TYR A 59 6.84 16.30 12.32
C TYR A 59 6.01 17.14 11.37
N LEU A 60 5.21 18.04 11.94
CA LEU A 60 4.44 19.03 11.18
C LEU A 60 4.74 20.44 11.68
N LEU A 61 4.81 21.36 10.72
CA LEU A 61 4.93 22.79 10.94
C LEU A 61 3.76 23.49 10.26
N MET A 62 3.16 24.44 10.97
CA MET A 62 2.11 25.30 10.44
C MET A 62 2.29 26.74 10.95
N ASN A 63 2.27 27.71 10.04
CA ASN A 63 2.18 29.13 10.40
C ASN A 63 0.77 29.61 10.14
N ILE A 64 0.15 30.13 11.20
CA ILE A 64 -1.26 30.52 11.21
C ILE A 64 -1.42 31.94 11.70
N GLU A 65 -2.46 32.60 11.23
CA GLU A 65 -2.97 33.84 11.78
C GLU A 65 -4.37 33.60 12.31
N VAL A 66 -4.54 33.71 13.63
CA VAL A 66 -5.80 33.41 14.30
C VAL A 66 -6.07 34.40 15.44
N ASP A 67 -7.32 34.44 15.87
CA ASP A 67 -7.70 35.05 17.14
C ASP A 67 -7.45 34.09 18.32
N ASN A 68 -7.68 34.56 19.54
CA ASN A 68 -7.37 33.77 20.74
C ASN A 68 -8.36 32.63 20.96
N ALA A 69 -9.65 32.82 20.62
CA ALA A 69 -10.65 31.78 20.85
C ALA A 69 -10.37 30.55 19.97
N THR A 70 -10.06 30.78 18.69
CA THR A 70 -9.66 29.71 17.77
C THR A 70 -8.35 29.04 18.19
N LEU A 71 -7.39 29.80 18.72
CA LEU A 71 -6.14 29.24 19.25
C LEU A 71 -6.39 28.30 20.45
N ASP A 72 -7.29 28.67 21.35
CA ASP A 72 -7.64 27.86 22.52
C ASP A 72 -8.39 26.58 22.11
N GLU A 73 -9.27 26.66 21.10
CA GLU A 73 -9.93 25.50 20.50
C GLU A 73 -8.89 24.56 19.87
N LEU A 74 -7.94 25.10 19.09
CA LEU A 74 -6.87 24.32 18.47
C LEU A 74 -5.96 23.65 19.51
N THR A 75 -5.60 24.37 20.58
CA THR A 75 -4.80 23.84 21.69
C THR A 75 -5.53 22.71 22.41
N SER A 76 -6.84 22.87 22.61
CA SER A 76 -7.69 21.81 23.16
C SER A 76 -7.74 20.60 22.24
N ALA A 77 -7.91 20.81 20.93
CA ALA A 77 -7.92 19.74 19.95
C ALA A 77 -6.60 18.94 19.91
N PHE A 78 -5.45 19.59 20.10
CA PHE A 78 -4.18 18.89 20.25
C PHE A 78 -4.07 18.12 21.57
N ARG A 79 -4.63 18.65 22.66
CA ARG A 79 -4.60 18.00 23.97
C ARG A 79 -5.42 16.72 24.03
N PHE A 80 -6.58 16.72 23.38
CA PHE A 80 -7.51 15.57 23.37
C PHE A 80 -7.24 14.57 22.25
N ASN A 81 -6.30 14.85 21.37
CA ASN A 81 -5.90 13.93 20.32
C ASN A 81 -4.69 13.09 20.77
N ASP A 82 -4.92 11.81 21.06
CA ASP A 82 -3.88 10.87 21.49
C ASP A 82 -2.78 10.64 20.44
N ALA A 83 -3.07 10.89 19.15
CA ALA A 83 -2.08 10.81 18.09
C ALA A 83 -1.00 11.90 18.23
N VAL A 84 -1.31 13.03 18.85
CA VAL A 84 -0.37 14.13 19.06
C VAL A 84 0.46 13.86 20.32
N LEU A 85 1.76 13.66 20.14
CA LEU A 85 2.69 13.39 21.23
C LEU A 85 3.06 14.64 22.01
N ARG A 86 3.33 15.73 21.28
CA ARG A 86 3.74 17.02 21.81
C ARG A 86 3.44 18.10 20.78
N ASN A 87 3.05 19.27 21.25
CA ASN A 87 2.88 20.47 20.45
C ASN A 87 3.65 21.64 21.10
N MET A 88 4.01 22.62 20.30
CA MET A 88 4.62 23.87 20.71
C MET A 88 4.03 24.99 19.85
N ILE A 89 3.52 26.02 20.51
CA ILE A 89 2.91 27.18 19.89
C ILE A 89 3.76 28.39 20.25
N ILE A 90 4.27 29.09 19.25
CA ILE A 90 5.15 30.25 19.40
C ILE A 90 4.47 31.47 18.80
N LEU A 91 4.41 32.57 19.56
CA LEU A 91 3.94 33.85 19.05
C LEU A 91 4.99 34.44 18.08
N ARG A 92 4.55 34.80 16.87
CA ARG A 92 5.38 35.45 15.85
C ARG A 92 4.93 36.90 15.65
N LYS A 93 5.88 37.74 15.24
CA LYS A 93 5.61 39.15 14.92
C LYS A 93 4.96 39.30 13.55
N GLU A 94 5.33 38.44 12.61
CA GLU A 94 4.96 38.50 11.20
C GLU A 94 4.62 37.09 10.69
N ALA A 95 3.91 37.02 9.56
CA ALA A 95 3.65 35.77 8.86
C ALA A 95 4.91 35.31 8.11
N GLU A 96 5.45 34.16 8.49
CA GLU A 96 6.52 33.51 7.72
C GLU A 96 5.90 32.63 6.63
N THR A 97 6.13 33.00 5.38
CA THR A 97 5.64 32.27 4.20
C THR A 97 6.74 31.49 3.47
N GLU A 98 8.00 31.75 3.79
CA GLU A 98 9.14 31.08 3.15
C GLU A 98 9.25 29.63 3.56
N ILE A 99 9.66 28.77 2.63
CA ILE A 99 9.92 27.36 2.91
C ILE A 99 11.08 27.23 3.90
N SER A 100 10.89 26.42 4.95
CA SER A 100 11.95 26.14 5.91
C SER A 100 13.10 25.36 5.26
N LYS A 101 14.32 25.58 5.76
CA LYS A 101 15.51 24.84 5.31
C LYS A 101 15.35 23.33 5.50
N ILE A 102 14.65 22.93 6.57
CA ILE A 102 14.40 21.52 6.91
C ILE A 102 13.49 20.88 5.85
N TYR A 103 12.42 21.57 5.45
CA TYR A 103 11.51 21.07 4.43
C TYR A 103 12.14 21.06 3.03
N ALA A 104 12.96 22.08 2.71
CA ALA A 104 13.73 22.09 1.46
C ALA A 104 14.70 20.91 1.34
N GLU A 105 15.35 20.51 2.44
CA GLU A 105 16.19 19.31 2.49
C GLU A 105 15.37 18.03 2.31
N GLU A 106 14.22 17.95 2.99
CA GLU A 106 13.32 16.80 2.91
C GLU A 106 12.80 16.59 1.48
N LEU A 107 12.37 17.66 0.78
CA LEU A 107 11.95 17.57 -0.62
C LEU A 107 13.04 16.98 -1.52
N ARG A 108 14.30 17.42 -1.34
CA ARG A 108 15.44 16.91 -2.12
C ARG A 108 15.67 15.44 -1.85
N ASP A 109 15.53 14.98 -0.61
CA ASP A 109 15.76 13.59 -0.25
C ASP A 109 14.61 12.67 -0.73
N GLN A 110 13.37 13.19 -0.75
CA GLN A 110 12.24 12.52 -1.38
C GLN A 110 12.44 12.38 -2.89
N GLU A 111 12.89 13.44 -3.57
CA GLU A 111 13.20 13.42 -5.02
C GLU A 111 14.28 12.39 -5.36
N LYS A 112 15.40 12.38 -4.63
CA LYS A 112 16.48 11.38 -4.82
C LYS A 112 15.98 9.94 -4.62
N THR A 113 15.11 9.73 -3.62
CA THR A 113 14.52 8.42 -3.34
C THR A 113 13.64 7.96 -4.50
N ARG A 114 12.76 8.83 -5.00
CA ARG A 114 11.91 8.56 -6.16
C ARG A 114 12.72 8.26 -7.42
N GLU A 115 13.78 9.03 -7.67
CA GLU A 115 14.66 8.81 -8.83
C GLU A 115 15.35 7.44 -8.77
N ARG A 116 15.88 7.07 -7.60
CA ARG A 116 16.52 5.76 -7.38
C ARG A 116 15.52 4.62 -7.59
N ASP A 117 14.31 4.76 -7.10
CA ASP A 117 13.29 3.71 -7.19
C ASP A 117 12.82 3.55 -8.64
N ARG A 118 12.63 4.66 -9.38
CA ARG A 118 12.39 4.64 -10.83
C ARG A 118 13.51 3.90 -11.58
N ARG A 119 14.78 4.22 -11.31
CA ARG A 119 15.91 3.54 -11.96
C ARG A 119 15.92 2.03 -11.68
N ARG A 120 15.61 1.63 -10.46
CA ARG A 120 15.49 0.20 -10.09
C ARG A 120 14.35 -0.47 -10.85
N GLU A 121 13.20 0.17 -10.98
CA GLU A 121 12.07 -0.36 -11.74
C GLU A 121 12.41 -0.50 -13.23
N GLU A 122 13.10 0.48 -13.82
CA GLU A 122 13.61 0.41 -15.19
C GLU A 122 14.60 -0.75 -15.36
N GLU A 123 15.58 -0.89 -14.47
CA GLU A 123 16.54 -2.01 -14.47
C GLU A 123 15.83 -3.37 -14.33
N LEU A 124 14.84 -3.48 -13.45
CA LEU A 124 14.02 -4.69 -13.28
C LEU A 124 13.16 -4.98 -14.50
N ALA A 125 12.59 -3.96 -15.15
CA ALA A 125 11.81 -4.10 -16.38
C ALA A 125 12.69 -4.59 -17.53
N VAL A 126 13.89 -4.04 -17.69
CA VAL A 126 14.87 -4.50 -18.69
C VAL A 126 15.28 -5.96 -18.43
N ARG A 127 15.58 -6.32 -17.17
CA ARG A 127 15.90 -7.72 -16.81
C ARG A 127 14.74 -8.68 -17.04
N ARG A 128 13.50 -8.27 -16.71
CA ARG A 128 12.29 -9.07 -16.98
C ARG A 128 12.05 -9.24 -18.47
N ALA A 129 12.25 -8.18 -19.26
CA ALA A 129 12.13 -8.25 -20.73
C ALA A 129 13.20 -9.16 -21.34
N ALA A 130 14.45 -9.09 -20.87
CA ALA A 130 15.52 -9.98 -21.30
C ALA A 130 15.24 -11.45 -20.93
N ALA A 131 14.83 -11.73 -19.69
CA ALA A 131 14.46 -13.08 -19.26
C ALA A 131 13.24 -13.64 -20.02
N ALA A 132 12.25 -12.80 -20.33
CA ALA A 132 11.11 -13.19 -21.15
C ALA A 132 11.52 -13.47 -22.61
N ALA A 133 12.45 -12.70 -23.17
CA ALA A 133 13.00 -12.95 -24.49
C ALA A 133 13.84 -14.25 -24.54
N GLU A 134 14.64 -14.51 -23.51
CA GLU A 134 15.40 -15.76 -23.35
C GLU A 134 14.49 -16.97 -23.19
N ALA A 135 13.43 -16.88 -22.38
CA ALA A 135 12.43 -17.95 -22.23
C ALA A 135 11.67 -18.22 -23.54
N LYS A 136 11.35 -17.17 -24.30
CA LYS A 136 10.68 -17.28 -25.59
C LYS A 136 11.60 -17.91 -26.66
N ALA A 137 12.88 -17.54 -26.65
CA ALA A 137 13.90 -18.15 -27.51
C ALA A 137 14.18 -19.62 -27.15
N ALA A 138 14.11 -20.00 -25.86
CA ALA A 138 14.22 -21.38 -25.43
C ALA A 138 13.01 -22.22 -25.89
N SER A 139 11.79 -21.68 -25.82
CA SER A 139 10.59 -22.38 -26.32
C SER A 139 10.56 -22.53 -27.85
N GLU A 140 11.08 -21.56 -28.60
CA GLU A 140 11.19 -21.65 -30.08
C GLU A 140 12.32 -22.59 -30.54
N ALA A 141 13.31 -22.88 -29.68
CA ALA A 141 14.36 -23.85 -29.97
C ALA A 141 13.92 -25.30 -29.76
N GLU A 142 12.95 -25.55 -28.87
CA GLU A 142 12.37 -26.88 -28.62
C GLU A 142 11.29 -27.28 -29.66
N ASP A 143 10.66 -26.32 -30.36
CA ASP A 143 9.60 -26.57 -31.37
C ASP A 143 10.13 -26.71 -32.82
N LYS A 144 11.42 -27.03 -33.02
CA LYS A 144 11.91 -27.43 -34.35
C LYS A 144 11.55 -28.90 -34.61
N PRO A 145 10.71 -29.21 -35.61
CA PRO A 145 10.31 -30.58 -35.89
C PRO A 145 11.51 -31.37 -36.41
N VAL A 146 11.74 -32.54 -35.82
CA VAL A 146 12.57 -33.59 -36.43
C VAL A 146 11.83 -34.09 -37.67
N ALA A 147 12.19 -33.55 -38.84
CA ALA A 147 11.69 -33.99 -40.13
C ALA A 147 12.48 -35.22 -40.62
N GLU A 148 11.81 -36.37 -40.59
CA GLU A 148 11.85 -37.51 -41.52
C GLU A 148 13.19 -37.93 -42.16
N ALA A 149 13.66 -39.11 -41.75
CA ALA A 149 14.37 -40.04 -42.63
C ALA A 149 13.43 -41.23 -42.92
N GLU A 150 12.99 -41.34 -44.17
CA GLU A 150 12.14 -42.42 -44.68
C GLU A 150 12.93 -43.73 -44.99
N PRO A 151 12.23 -44.87 -45.23
CA PRO A 151 12.63 -46.21 -44.81
C PRO A 151 13.27 -47.08 -45.92
N ASP A 152 13.98 -48.14 -45.52
CA ASP A 152 14.36 -49.25 -46.41
C ASP A 152 14.18 -50.61 -45.70
N ALA A 153 13.98 -51.67 -46.49
CA ALA A 153 12.99 -52.72 -46.34
C ALA A 153 13.50 -54.08 -45.76
N ALA A 154 12.52 -55.00 -45.66
CA ALA A 154 12.59 -56.48 -45.55
C ALA A 154 12.47 -57.04 -44.11
N LYS A 155 11.62 -58.06 -43.78
CA LYS A 155 10.93 -59.10 -44.56
C LYS A 155 9.92 -59.86 -43.65
N ALA A 156 8.80 -60.33 -44.21
CA ALA A 156 7.94 -61.52 -43.90
C ALA A 156 7.58 -61.82 -42.42
N ASP A 157 6.33 -62.12 -42.07
CA ASP A 157 5.57 -63.29 -42.52
C ASP A 157 4.06 -63.12 -42.21
N GLU A 158 3.21 -63.58 -43.13
CA GLU A 158 1.75 -63.66 -43.03
C GLU A 158 1.31 -64.92 -42.29
N THR A 159 0.21 -64.88 -41.53
CA THR A 159 -0.93 -65.84 -41.55
C THR A 159 -1.81 -65.62 -40.31
N GLU A 160 -3.00 -65.06 -40.50
CA GLU A 160 -4.32 -65.74 -40.60
C GLU A 160 -5.05 -65.86 -39.24
N ALA A 161 -6.11 -65.05 -39.15
CA ALA A 161 -7.45 -65.30 -38.62
C ALA A 161 -7.66 -66.20 -37.39
N ASP A 162 -8.29 -65.63 -36.36
CA ASP A 162 -9.53 -66.21 -35.81
C ASP A 162 -10.41 -65.10 -35.21
N GLU A 163 -11.62 -64.97 -35.77
CA GLU A 163 -12.73 -64.24 -35.15
C GLU A 163 -13.35 -65.15 -34.07
N THR A 164 -13.68 -64.63 -32.88
CA THR A 164 -15.07 -64.67 -32.36
C THR A 164 -15.24 -64.02 -30.99
N LYS A 165 -16.08 -62.97 -30.99
CA LYS A 165 -17.32 -62.83 -30.21
C LYS A 165 -17.26 -62.53 -28.69
N ALA A 166 -17.71 -61.31 -28.39
CA ALA A 166 -18.64 -60.87 -27.33
C ALA A 166 -18.32 -61.17 -25.85
N ASP A 167 -18.25 -60.11 -25.03
CA ASP A 167 -19.34 -59.73 -24.11
C ASP A 167 -19.02 -58.36 -23.46
N GLU A 168 -19.90 -57.39 -23.65
CA GLU A 168 -20.05 -56.19 -22.80
C GLU A 168 -21.13 -56.51 -21.75
N PRO A 169 -21.35 -55.70 -20.70
CA PRO A 169 -20.48 -55.26 -19.63
C PRO A 169 -21.11 -55.67 -18.26
N LYS A 170 -20.43 -55.45 -17.13
CA LYS A 170 -21.12 -55.42 -15.83
C LYS A 170 -20.75 -54.19 -15.01
N ALA A 171 -21.77 -53.36 -14.85
CA ALA A 171 -21.89 -52.34 -13.83
C ALA A 171 -22.04 -53.00 -12.46
N ASP A 172 -21.40 -52.40 -11.45
CA ASP A 172 -21.96 -52.34 -10.11
C ASP A 172 -22.05 -50.86 -9.74
N ALA A 173 -23.28 -50.35 -9.87
CA ALA A 173 -23.74 -49.24 -9.08
C ALA A 173 -24.11 -49.81 -7.70
N ASP A 174 -23.58 -49.21 -6.63
CA ASP A 174 -24.35 -49.16 -5.39
C ASP A 174 -24.68 -47.70 -5.11
N THR A 175 -25.95 -47.52 -4.81
CA THR A 175 -26.75 -46.32 -4.95
C THR A 175 -27.25 -45.97 -3.55
N SER A 176 -27.22 -44.67 -3.23
CA SER A 176 -28.19 -43.97 -2.38
C SER A 176 -28.54 -44.49 -0.98
N ASP A 177 -28.41 -43.60 -0.01
CA ASP A 177 -29.57 -43.18 0.80
C ASP A 177 -29.32 -41.71 1.25
N ALA A 178 -29.91 -40.72 0.58
CA ALA A 178 -31.20 -40.07 0.90
C ALA A 178 -31.14 -39.24 2.20
N ALA A 179 -31.19 -37.90 2.10
CA ALA A 179 -32.39 -37.06 2.29
C ALA A 179 -32.75 -36.92 3.80
N GLU A 180 -32.99 -35.76 4.41
CA GLU A 180 -33.32 -34.39 3.99
C GLU A 180 -33.06 -33.44 5.19
N PRO A 181 -33.10 -32.11 5.01
CA PRO A 181 -33.06 -31.13 6.08
C PRO A 181 -34.48 -30.77 6.57
N ASP A 182 -34.68 -30.55 7.87
CA ASP A 182 -35.87 -29.84 8.36
C ASP A 182 -35.55 -28.90 9.52
N ALA A 183 -36.26 -27.79 9.49
CA ALA A 183 -36.16 -26.58 10.26
C ALA A 183 -36.95 -26.66 11.57
N SER A 184 -36.75 -25.59 12.35
CA SER A 184 -37.70 -24.99 13.30
C SER A 184 -37.74 -25.51 14.75
N LYS A 185 -37.24 -24.66 15.65
CA LYS A 185 -37.91 -24.04 16.83
C LYS A 185 -36.85 -23.76 17.90
N ALA A 186 -36.57 -22.49 18.22
CA ALA A 186 -37.36 -21.54 19.02
C ALA A 186 -37.16 -21.72 20.54
N GLU A 187 -36.50 -20.74 21.17
CA GLU A 187 -36.72 -20.17 22.52
C GLU A 187 -35.63 -19.10 22.72
N GLN A 188 -35.90 -17.79 22.61
CA GLN A 188 -36.59 -16.86 23.53
C GLN A 188 -35.98 -16.72 24.94
N GLU A 189 -35.64 -15.46 25.23
CA GLU A 189 -35.51 -14.76 26.52
C GLU A 189 -34.31 -15.02 27.46
N ALA A 190 -33.37 -14.06 27.46
CA ALA A 190 -33.01 -13.23 28.63
C ALA A 190 -32.18 -12.01 28.19
#